data_AF-A0A8J7Y991-F1
#
_entry.id   AF-A0A8J7Y991-F1
#
_cell.length_a   1.000
_cell.length_b   1.000
_cell.length_c   1.000
_cell.angle_alpha   90.00
_cell.angle_beta   90.00
_cell.angle_gamma   90.00
#
_symmetry.space_group_name_H-M   'P 1'
#
loop_
_entity.id
_entity.type
_entity.pdbx_description
1 polymer ?
#
loop_
_entity_poly.entity_id
_entity_poly.type
_entity_poly.pdbx_seq_one_letter_code
_entity_poly.pdbx_strand_id
1 'polypeptide(L)'
;MSPNDDTTDRTRRAFLGTTATLGSIAIAGCASEGDPSVAAQSEMTETETGTEMGTETATDEDNAAPDVPILNYALTLEHLENAFYREGLETFSDDELSGADVLSGLNGQICSEVPEYLQTVGDHEAAHVKAISATVEKLGGTPVEEGEYDFGYETPSEFLAVAEALENTGVAAYAGAAPMVVNNEVLGAAAGIHSVEARHASFLNLVNGSSPFPEAVDEAKSMSEVLEIAGQFVTSEVDASVYELEDDRPAPQRKEEDDTSDVDVLNYALTLEHLENAFYREGLEAFSDDELMHADALSEFSDELKMLVPDHIETVGAHEAAHVSAISDTIQKLGGTPVEEATYDFGYETPSEFLAVAKALENTGVAAYKGAVDTVSNDDVFAAALGIHSVEARHAAFLNELNMTSPFPKAVDEPKSMSEVKEIAGQFIVES
;
A
#
# COMPACT_ATOMS: atom_id res chain seq x y z
N MET A 1 18.14 -20.05 -63.61
CA MET A 1 17.29 -19.00 -63.01
C MET A 1 17.59 -18.97 -61.52
N SER A 2 17.83 -17.78 -60.95
CA SER A 2 17.56 -17.48 -59.53
C SER A 2 16.02 -17.36 -59.34
N PRO A 3 15.42 -17.27 -58.13
CA PRO A 3 15.83 -16.49 -56.94
C PRO A 3 16.20 -17.37 -55.71
N ASN A 4 17.10 -16.92 -54.84
CA ASN A 4 16.87 -16.14 -53.60
C ASN A 4 15.98 -16.84 -52.56
N ASP A 5 16.59 -17.18 -51.42
CA ASP A 5 16.01 -16.83 -50.13
C ASP A 5 17.16 -16.30 -49.24
N ASP A 6 16.88 -15.27 -48.45
CA ASP A 6 17.85 -14.47 -47.69
C ASP A 6 17.34 -14.32 -46.26
N THR A 7 17.52 -15.37 -45.47
CA THR A 7 17.12 -15.39 -44.05
C THR A 7 18.27 -14.92 -43.18
N THR A 8 18.20 -13.66 -42.76
CA THR A 8 19.10 -13.08 -41.75
C THR A 8 18.99 -13.81 -40.42
N ASP A 9 20.12 -14.34 -39.92
CA ASP A 9 20.24 -14.80 -38.54
C ASP A 9 19.88 -13.66 -37.55
N ARG A 10 18.76 -13.80 -36.84
CA ARG A 10 18.52 -13.07 -35.59
C ARG A 10 18.73 -14.02 -34.41
N THR A 11 19.70 -13.66 -33.58
CA THR A 11 20.20 -14.44 -32.45
C THR A 11 19.13 -14.65 -31.39
N ARG A 12 18.59 -15.87 -31.28
CA ARG A 12 17.76 -16.28 -30.14
C ARG A 12 18.60 -16.23 -28.86
N ARG A 13 18.34 -15.28 -27.96
CA ARG A 13 18.79 -15.34 -26.57
C ARG A 13 17.65 -15.93 -25.73
N ALA A 14 17.86 -17.12 -25.20
CA ALA A 14 16.92 -17.74 -24.29
C ALA A 14 16.95 -16.99 -22.94
N PHE A 15 15.80 -16.51 -22.50
CA PHE A 15 15.60 -16.03 -21.13
C PHE A 15 15.61 -17.26 -20.20
N LEU A 16 16.62 -17.34 -19.33
CA LEU A 16 16.74 -18.42 -18.34
C LEU A 16 16.42 -17.83 -16.97
N GLY A 17 15.18 -18.01 -16.54
CA GLY A 17 14.72 -17.65 -15.20
C GLY A 17 15.65 -18.23 -14.13
N THR A 18 16.18 -17.36 -13.28
CA THR A 18 17.01 -17.75 -12.13
C THR A 18 16.38 -17.15 -10.90
N THR A 19 15.54 -17.93 -10.22
CA THR A 19 14.87 -17.54 -8.98
C THR A 19 15.92 -17.34 -7.88
N ALA A 20 16.22 -16.08 -7.56
CA ALA A 20 17.12 -15.72 -6.47
C ALA A 20 16.32 -15.42 -5.20
N THR A 21 16.12 -16.43 -4.36
CA THR A 21 15.57 -16.23 -3.01
C THR A 21 16.58 -15.44 -2.17
N LEU A 22 16.36 -14.13 -2.03
CA LEU A 22 17.09 -13.29 -1.08
C LEU A 22 16.37 -13.34 0.28
N GLY A 23 17.14 -13.69 1.30
CA GLY A 23 16.64 -13.97 2.64
C GLY A 23 16.22 -12.72 3.41
N SER A 24 15.34 -12.94 4.38
CA SER A 24 14.79 -11.97 5.31
C SER A 24 15.84 -11.06 5.95
N ILE A 25 15.65 -9.76 5.79
CA ILE A 25 16.28 -8.73 6.63
C ILE A 25 15.39 -8.56 7.86
N ALA A 26 15.87 -9.01 9.02
CA ALA A 26 15.22 -8.73 10.28
C ALA A 26 15.50 -7.27 10.70
N ILE A 27 14.47 -6.55 11.17
CA ILE A 27 14.63 -5.22 11.77
C ILE A 27 15.49 -5.35 13.03
N ALA A 28 16.72 -4.81 12.96
CA ALA A 28 17.76 -5.05 13.95
C ALA A 28 17.67 -4.10 15.15
N GLY A 29 16.87 -4.45 16.15
CA GLY A 29 16.97 -3.86 17.48
C GLY A 29 18.26 -4.28 18.21
N CYS A 30 19.11 -3.32 18.57
CA CYS A 30 20.32 -3.49 19.39
C CYS A 30 20.40 -2.29 20.35
N ALA A 31 20.77 -2.38 21.64
CA ALA A 31 21.04 -3.48 22.59
C ALA A 31 20.80 -2.89 24.01
N SER A 32 20.98 -3.51 25.19
CA SER A 32 21.78 -4.67 25.65
C SER A 32 21.39 -5.06 27.09
N GLU A 33 21.60 -6.31 27.52
CA GLU A 33 21.48 -6.74 28.93
C GLU A 33 22.83 -7.10 29.60
N GLY A 34 23.03 -6.68 30.87
CA GLY A 34 23.83 -7.30 31.97
C GLY A 34 25.33 -7.61 31.77
N ASP A 35 26.26 -7.50 32.73
CA ASP A 35 26.22 -7.54 34.21
C ASP A 35 27.63 -7.07 34.77
N PRO A 36 28.17 -7.40 35.97
CA PRO A 36 28.35 -6.35 36.98
C PRO A 36 29.75 -6.15 37.62
N SER A 37 29.87 -5.02 38.35
CA SER A 37 30.80 -4.73 39.47
C SER A 37 32.30 -4.47 39.17
N VAL A 38 32.86 -3.42 39.80
CA VAL A 38 33.67 -3.47 41.05
C VAL A 38 33.90 -2.02 41.53
N ALA A 39 33.92 -1.79 42.84
CA ALA A 39 34.04 -0.45 43.44
C ALA A 39 35.50 0.02 43.66
N ALA A 40 35.72 1.33 43.67
CA ALA A 40 36.86 1.99 44.31
C ALA A 40 36.47 3.38 44.85
N GLN A 41 36.83 3.67 46.11
CA GLN A 41 36.63 4.96 46.77
C GLN A 41 37.92 5.81 46.75
N SER A 42 37.75 7.14 46.84
CA SER A 42 38.59 8.14 47.55
C SER A 42 38.59 9.46 46.76
N GLU A 43 38.53 10.68 47.27
CA GLU A 43 38.09 11.34 48.53
C GLU A 43 38.62 12.79 48.40
N MET A 44 37.89 13.83 48.87
CA MET A 44 38.40 15.20 49.19
C MET A 44 38.89 16.06 47.98
N THR A 45 38.79 17.40 47.89
CA THR A 45 38.10 18.53 48.58
C THR A 45 38.02 19.70 47.54
N GLU A 46 37.43 20.90 47.71
CA GLU A 46 36.89 21.63 48.88
C GLU A 46 35.75 22.63 48.51
N THR A 47 35.32 23.39 49.51
CA THR A 47 34.32 24.48 49.61
C THR A 47 34.45 25.68 48.63
N GLU A 48 33.33 26.28 48.21
CA GLU A 48 32.98 27.73 48.42
C GLU A 48 31.51 28.01 48.06
N THR A 49 30.95 29.08 48.65
CA THR A 49 29.51 29.41 48.71
C THR A 49 28.92 30.05 47.45
N GLY A 50 27.67 29.71 47.12
CA GLY A 50 26.85 30.45 46.13
C GLY A 50 25.36 30.15 46.23
N THR A 51 24.60 31.10 46.79
CA THR A 51 23.15 31.36 46.65
C THR A 51 22.22 30.22 46.21
N GLU A 52 21.27 29.83 47.09
CA GLU A 52 20.03 29.18 46.67
C GLU A 52 19.19 30.14 45.81
N MET A 53 19.42 30.11 44.49
CA MET A 53 18.36 30.36 43.52
C MET A 53 17.61 29.04 43.40
N GLY A 54 16.32 29.03 43.74
CA GLY A 54 15.49 27.88 43.45
C GLY A 54 15.54 27.64 41.95
N THR A 55 16.11 26.50 41.55
CA THR A 55 15.85 25.97 40.22
C THR A 55 14.35 25.68 40.21
N GLU A 56 13.58 26.57 39.59
CA GLU A 56 12.36 26.13 38.94
C GLU A 56 12.85 25.09 37.93
N THR A 57 12.73 23.81 38.32
CA THR A 57 12.49 22.77 37.34
C THR A 57 11.30 23.27 36.55
N ALA A 58 11.58 23.78 35.35
CA ALA A 58 10.61 23.69 34.29
C ALA A 58 10.10 22.25 34.37
N THR A 59 8.79 22.12 34.62
CA THR A 59 8.10 20.93 34.15
C THR A 59 8.43 20.88 32.67
N ASP A 60 9.12 19.83 32.24
CA ASP A 60 9.12 19.48 30.83
C ASP A 60 7.63 19.32 30.49
N GLU A 61 7.07 20.31 29.80
CA GLU A 61 5.77 20.15 29.16
C GLU A 61 6.00 19.06 28.12
N ASP A 62 5.28 17.95 28.30
CA ASP A 62 5.47 16.69 27.60
C ASP A 62 4.90 16.82 26.18
N ASN A 63 5.54 17.70 25.39
CA ASN A 63 5.13 18.07 24.05
C ASN A 63 5.50 16.92 23.10
N ALA A 64 4.63 15.92 23.11
CA ALA A 64 4.58 14.84 22.14
C ALA A 64 4.71 15.39 20.71
N ALA A 65 5.35 14.65 19.82
CA ALA A 65 5.59 15.13 18.46
C ALA A 65 4.27 15.45 17.73
N PRO A 66 4.25 16.43 16.81
CA PRO A 66 3.03 16.90 16.15
C PRO A 66 2.25 15.84 15.36
N ASP A 67 2.83 14.67 15.10
CA ASP A 67 2.17 13.55 14.41
C ASP A 67 1.46 12.57 15.34
N VAL A 68 1.65 12.68 16.67
CA VAL A 68 1.02 11.79 17.64
C VAL A 68 -0.52 11.76 17.55
N PRO A 69 -1.26 12.87 17.37
CA PRO A 69 -2.71 12.81 17.21
C PRO A 69 -3.15 12.10 15.92
N ILE A 70 -2.38 12.24 14.83
CA ILE A 70 -2.63 11.54 13.56
C ILE A 70 -2.34 10.04 13.70
N LEU A 71 -1.27 9.68 14.41
CA LEU A 71 -0.93 8.28 14.69
C LEU A 71 -1.95 7.62 15.63
N ASN A 72 -2.45 8.33 16.65
CA ASN A 72 -3.53 7.80 17.51
C ASN A 72 -4.87 7.69 16.76
N TYR A 73 -5.13 8.58 15.79
CA TYR A 73 -6.25 8.42 14.88
C TYR A 73 -6.13 7.13 14.04
N ALA A 74 -4.99 6.90 13.37
CA ALA A 74 -4.74 5.67 12.63
C ALA A 74 -4.86 4.44 13.55
N LEU A 75 -4.17 4.45 14.70
CA LEU A 75 -4.20 3.38 15.71
C LEU A 75 -5.62 3.03 16.21
N THR A 76 -6.56 3.98 16.19
CA THR A 76 -7.97 3.71 16.55
C THR A 76 -8.66 2.80 15.52
N LEU A 77 -8.38 3.01 14.23
CA LEU A 77 -8.93 2.21 13.13
C LEU A 77 -8.27 0.83 13.11
N GLU A 78 -6.95 0.80 13.24
CA GLU A 78 -6.15 -0.41 13.35
C GLU A 78 -6.58 -1.31 14.52
N HIS A 79 -6.96 -0.72 15.65
CA HIS A 79 -7.57 -1.47 16.77
C HIS A 79 -8.96 -2.02 16.44
N LEU A 80 -9.79 -1.27 15.68
CA LEU A 80 -11.09 -1.72 15.21
C LEU A 80 -10.96 -2.89 14.22
N GLU A 81 -10.06 -2.81 13.25
CA GLU A 81 -9.82 -3.82 12.22
C GLU A 81 -9.13 -5.08 12.80
N ASN A 82 -8.11 -4.93 13.65
CA ASN A 82 -7.52 -6.03 14.41
C ASN A 82 -8.56 -6.77 15.29
N ALA A 83 -9.40 -6.02 16.03
CA ALA A 83 -10.45 -6.63 16.84
C ALA A 83 -11.49 -7.36 15.96
N PHE A 84 -11.89 -6.75 14.84
CA PHE A 84 -12.81 -7.33 13.87
C PHE A 84 -12.33 -8.68 13.32
N TYR A 85 -11.11 -8.75 12.79
CA TYR A 85 -10.58 -10.01 12.25
C TYR A 85 -10.39 -11.07 13.33
N ARG A 86 -9.88 -10.67 14.49
CA ARG A 86 -9.67 -11.56 15.64
C ARG A 86 -10.99 -12.17 16.13
N GLU A 87 -12.05 -11.37 16.26
CA GLU A 87 -13.38 -11.85 16.68
C GLU A 87 -14.06 -12.68 15.58
N GLY A 88 -13.94 -12.29 14.31
CA GLY A 88 -14.50 -13.02 13.18
C GLY A 88 -13.89 -14.41 12.99
N LEU A 89 -12.56 -14.51 13.06
CA LEU A 89 -11.80 -15.76 12.97
C LEU A 89 -11.94 -16.65 14.21
N GLU A 90 -12.29 -16.10 15.38
CA GLU A 90 -12.72 -16.90 16.54
C GLU A 90 -14.18 -17.38 16.43
N THR A 91 -15.02 -16.66 15.67
CA THR A 91 -16.47 -16.93 15.53
C THR A 91 -16.78 -17.99 14.47
N PHE A 92 -16.16 -17.89 13.28
CA PHE A 92 -16.42 -18.78 12.15
C PHE A 92 -15.25 -19.72 11.88
N SER A 93 -15.55 -20.98 11.57
CA SER A 93 -14.54 -21.95 11.13
C SER A 93 -14.15 -21.78 9.67
N ASP A 94 -12.96 -22.29 9.28
CA ASP A 94 -12.48 -22.30 7.90
C ASP A 94 -13.51 -22.89 6.91
N ASP A 95 -14.23 -23.94 7.31
CA ASP A 95 -15.32 -24.58 6.54
C ASP A 95 -16.54 -23.65 6.36
N GLU A 96 -16.81 -22.75 7.30
CA GLU A 96 -17.90 -21.76 7.22
C GLU A 96 -17.49 -20.53 6.41
N LEU A 97 -16.25 -20.07 6.56
CA LEU A 97 -15.68 -18.95 5.78
C LEU A 97 -15.54 -19.32 4.30
N SER A 98 -14.90 -20.45 3.98
CA SER A 98 -14.79 -20.96 2.60
C SER A 98 -16.14 -21.37 1.99
N GLY A 99 -17.13 -21.70 2.83
CA GLY A 99 -18.49 -22.06 2.46
C GLY A 99 -19.50 -20.90 2.44
N ALA A 100 -19.06 -19.64 2.57
CA ALA A 100 -19.94 -18.48 2.64
C ALA A 100 -20.79 -18.31 1.36
N ASP A 101 -22.09 -17.99 1.51
CA ASP A 101 -23.04 -17.90 0.38
C ASP A 101 -22.59 -16.91 -0.71
N VAL A 102 -21.95 -15.80 -0.33
CA VAL A 102 -21.40 -14.79 -1.26
C VAL A 102 -20.33 -15.37 -2.21
N LEU A 103 -19.54 -16.34 -1.74
CA LEU A 103 -18.47 -16.98 -2.50
C LEU A 103 -18.99 -17.98 -3.56
N SER A 104 -20.28 -18.32 -3.52
CA SER A 104 -20.89 -19.32 -4.42
C SER A 104 -20.83 -18.95 -5.91
N GLY A 105 -20.57 -17.68 -6.24
CA GLY A 105 -20.30 -17.21 -7.59
C GLY A 105 -18.85 -17.40 -8.04
N LEU A 106 -17.88 -17.51 -7.12
CA LEU A 106 -16.46 -17.68 -7.44
C LEU A 106 -16.07 -19.15 -7.48
N ASN A 107 -16.27 -19.91 -6.39
CA ASN A 107 -15.84 -21.32 -6.25
C ASN A 107 -14.33 -21.57 -6.47
N GLY A 108 -13.89 -22.82 -6.27
CA GLY A 108 -12.55 -23.28 -6.64
C GLY A 108 -11.43 -22.82 -5.71
N GLN A 109 -10.30 -22.44 -6.29
CA GLN A 109 -9.07 -22.08 -5.58
C GLN A 109 -9.30 -20.93 -4.58
N ILE A 110 -9.80 -19.79 -5.04
CA ILE A 110 -9.95 -18.57 -4.23
C ILE A 110 -10.80 -18.79 -2.96
N CYS A 111 -11.89 -19.56 -3.05
CA CYS A 111 -12.72 -19.91 -1.89
C CYS A 111 -12.00 -20.76 -0.86
N SER A 112 -11.04 -21.57 -1.30
CA SER A 112 -10.22 -22.43 -0.43
C SER A 112 -9.14 -21.62 0.31
N GLU A 113 -8.74 -20.48 -0.25
CA GLU A 113 -7.71 -19.59 0.31
C GLU A 113 -8.28 -18.48 1.20
N VAL A 114 -9.57 -18.13 1.06
CA VAL A 114 -10.27 -17.12 1.90
C VAL A 114 -9.91 -17.22 3.39
N PRO A 115 -9.96 -18.39 4.08
CA PRO A 115 -9.60 -18.46 5.50
C PRO A 115 -8.13 -18.11 5.81
N GLU A 116 -7.19 -18.55 4.97
CA GLU A 116 -5.75 -18.27 5.12
C GLU A 116 -5.43 -16.80 4.82
N TYR A 117 -6.10 -16.23 3.82
CA TYR A 117 -5.98 -14.82 3.48
C TYR A 117 -6.61 -13.91 4.55
N LEU A 118 -7.78 -14.23 5.10
CA LEU A 118 -8.36 -13.51 6.24
C LEU A 118 -7.48 -13.58 7.50
N GLN A 119 -6.87 -14.75 7.78
CA GLN A 119 -5.86 -14.87 8.85
C GLN A 119 -4.64 -14.00 8.59
N THR A 120 -4.19 -13.91 7.34
CA THR A 120 -3.08 -13.04 6.94
C THR A 120 -3.43 -11.55 7.12
N VAL A 121 -4.67 -11.13 6.83
CA VAL A 121 -5.13 -9.76 7.15
C VAL A 121 -5.10 -9.52 8.65
N GLY A 122 -5.71 -10.39 9.48
CA GLY A 122 -5.65 -10.23 10.94
C GLY A 122 -4.23 -10.18 11.52
N ASP A 123 -3.27 -10.91 10.93
CA ASP A 123 -1.85 -10.84 11.28
C ASP A 123 -1.18 -9.52 10.83
N HIS A 124 -1.65 -8.89 9.75
CA HIS A 124 -1.21 -7.58 9.29
C HIS A 124 -1.71 -6.48 10.25
N GLU A 125 -3.00 -6.45 10.58
CA GLU A 125 -3.58 -5.45 11.49
C GLU A 125 -2.96 -5.51 12.89
N ALA A 126 -2.69 -6.73 13.38
CA ALA A 126 -1.93 -6.93 14.61
C ALA A 126 -0.48 -6.41 14.53
N ALA A 127 0.13 -6.40 13.34
CA ALA A 127 1.45 -5.82 13.10
C ALA A 127 1.40 -4.29 12.97
N HIS A 128 0.37 -3.73 12.33
CA HIS A 128 0.14 -2.29 12.20
C HIS A 128 -0.09 -1.63 13.57
N VAL A 129 -1.06 -2.12 14.36
CA VAL A 129 -1.31 -1.69 15.75
C VAL A 129 -0.02 -1.62 16.55
N LYS A 130 0.80 -2.66 16.46
CA LYS A 130 2.09 -2.74 17.16
C LYS A 130 3.11 -1.73 16.64
N ALA A 131 3.20 -1.54 15.33
CA ALA A 131 4.15 -0.60 14.70
C ALA A 131 3.80 0.86 15.01
N ILE A 132 2.51 1.19 14.96
CA ILE A 132 2.00 2.54 15.22
C ILE A 132 2.10 2.86 16.72
N SER A 133 1.69 1.95 17.61
CA SER A 133 1.87 2.13 19.07
C SER A 133 3.34 2.40 19.44
N ALA A 134 4.29 1.59 18.91
CA ALA A 134 5.71 1.80 19.14
C ALA A 134 6.23 3.13 18.54
N THR A 135 5.60 3.63 17.48
CA THR A 135 5.92 4.94 16.89
C THR A 135 5.38 6.09 17.73
N VAL A 136 4.17 5.98 18.27
CA VAL A 136 3.60 6.95 19.22
C VAL A 136 4.49 7.05 20.47
N GLU A 137 4.89 5.93 21.08
CA GLU A 137 5.83 5.90 22.20
C GLU A 137 7.19 6.53 21.86
N LYS A 138 7.78 6.20 20.68
CA LYS A 138 9.04 6.79 20.18
C LYS A 138 8.96 8.31 20.06
N LEU A 139 7.77 8.85 19.77
CA LEU A 139 7.51 10.27 19.60
C LEU A 139 7.05 10.99 20.88
N GLY A 140 7.11 10.33 22.04
CA GLY A 140 6.71 10.89 23.33
C GLY A 140 5.20 10.97 23.55
N GLY A 141 4.41 10.33 22.68
CA GLY A 141 2.96 10.21 22.87
C GLY A 141 2.58 9.02 23.76
N THR A 142 1.34 9.03 24.22
CA THR A 142 0.67 7.84 24.77
C THR A 142 -0.18 7.20 23.66
N PRO A 143 0.02 5.92 23.31
CA PRO A 143 -0.87 5.21 22.40
C PRO A 143 -2.31 5.21 22.90
N VAL A 144 -3.28 5.36 21.99
CA VAL A 144 -4.69 5.07 22.31
C VAL A 144 -4.85 3.57 22.59
N GLU A 145 -5.71 3.21 23.54
CA GLU A 145 -6.00 1.82 23.89
C GLU A 145 -7.13 1.25 23.00
N GLU A 146 -7.22 -0.07 22.90
CA GLU A 146 -8.29 -0.78 22.18
C GLU A 146 -9.68 -0.48 22.79
N GLY A 147 -10.69 -0.31 21.94
CA GLY A 147 -12.08 -0.06 22.35
C GLY A 147 -12.89 -1.34 22.64
N GLU A 148 -14.18 -1.16 22.92
CA GLU A 148 -15.18 -2.24 22.90
C GLU A 148 -16.06 -2.08 21.64
N TYR A 149 -16.26 -3.15 20.88
CA TYR A 149 -16.90 -3.09 19.55
C TYR A 149 -18.15 -3.98 19.43
N ASP A 150 -19.04 -3.65 18.48
CA ASP A 150 -20.17 -4.49 18.02
C ASP A 150 -20.26 -4.38 16.49
N PHE A 151 -19.86 -5.44 15.80
CA PHE A 151 -19.78 -5.51 14.33
C PHE A 151 -21.08 -5.98 13.66
N GLY A 152 -22.06 -6.46 14.44
CA GLY A 152 -23.41 -6.77 13.96
C GLY A 152 -23.57 -7.91 12.93
N TYR A 153 -22.53 -8.66 12.57
CA TYR A 153 -22.63 -9.80 11.66
C TYR A 153 -23.19 -11.06 12.36
N GLU A 154 -24.04 -11.85 11.69
CA GLU A 154 -24.51 -13.16 12.16
C GLU A 154 -23.98 -14.32 11.29
N THR A 155 -23.45 -14.03 10.09
CA THR A 155 -23.03 -15.02 9.09
C THR A 155 -21.68 -14.71 8.45
N PRO A 156 -20.97 -15.70 7.87
CA PRO A 156 -19.72 -15.49 7.14
C PRO A 156 -19.82 -14.46 5.99
N SER A 157 -20.96 -14.37 5.31
CA SER A 157 -21.16 -13.38 4.23
C SER A 157 -21.41 -11.97 4.76
N GLU A 158 -22.01 -11.81 5.94
CA GLU A 158 -22.10 -10.49 6.59
C GLU A 158 -20.74 -10.08 7.14
N PHE A 159 -19.94 -11.02 7.67
CA PHE A 159 -18.55 -10.77 8.04
C PHE A 159 -17.72 -10.29 6.85
N LEU A 160 -17.73 -11.01 5.72
CA LEU A 160 -17.02 -10.57 4.50
C LEU A 160 -17.48 -9.20 3.98
N ALA A 161 -18.77 -8.85 4.12
CA ALA A 161 -19.28 -7.53 3.74
C ALA A 161 -18.89 -6.41 4.70
N VAL A 162 -18.75 -6.68 6.00
CA VAL A 162 -18.20 -5.72 6.97
C VAL A 162 -16.70 -5.54 6.74
N ALA A 163 -15.97 -6.62 6.42
CA ALA A 163 -14.56 -6.56 6.04
C ALA A 163 -14.35 -5.65 4.82
N GLU A 164 -15.09 -5.87 3.73
CA GLU A 164 -15.09 -4.97 2.55
C GLU A 164 -15.33 -3.50 2.93
N ALA A 165 -16.27 -3.22 3.84
CA ALA A 165 -16.57 -1.86 4.26
C ALA A 165 -15.47 -1.22 5.14
N LEU A 166 -14.81 -1.99 6.01
CA LEU A 166 -13.71 -1.52 6.85
C LEU A 166 -12.48 -1.20 6.01
N GLU A 167 -11.96 -2.15 5.23
CA GLU A 167 -10.75 -1.96 4.41
C GLU A 167 -10.85 -0.76 3.46
N ASN A 168 -11.97 -0.60 2.74
CA ASN A 168 -12.17 0.56 1.87
C ASN A 168 -12.30 1.88 2.66
N THR A 169 -12.66 1.81 3.94
CA THR A 169 -12.61 2.96 4.86
C THR A 169 -11.18 3.22 5.34
N GLY A 170 -10.39 2.18 5.66
CA GLY A 170 -8.97 2.25 5.99
C GLY A 170 -8.14 2.92 4.90
N VAL A 171 -8.28 2.48 3.64
CA VAL A 171 -7.68 3.13 2.45
C VAL A 171 -8.00 4.63 2.43
N ALA A 172 -9.29 4.98 2.50
CA ALA A 172 -9.72 6.37 2.43
C ALA A 172 -9.27 7.22 3.63
N ALA A 173 -9.11 6.59 4.81
CA ALA A 173 -8.62 7.21 6.04
C ALA A 173 -7.13 7.53 5.96
N TYR A 174 -6.32 6.57 5.53
CA TYR A 174 -4.88 6.77 5.32
C TYR A 174 -4.62 7.83 4.24
N ALA A 175 -5.32 7.78 3.11
CA ALA A 175 -5.23 8.79 2.07
C ALA A 175 -5.64 10.20 2.56
N GLY A 176 -6.66 10.28 3.43
CA GLY A 176 -7.12 11.54 4.02
C GLY A 176 -6.24 12.09 5.13
N ALA A 177 -5.54 11.22 5.88
CA ALA A 177 -4.67 11.61 6.98
C ALA A 177 -3.24 11.92 6.53
N ALA A 178 -2.71 11.23 5.52
CA ALA A 178 -1.34 11.39 5.03
C ALA A 178 -0.94 12.83 4.68
N PRO A 179 -1.80 13.69 4.05
CA PRO A 179 -1.46 15.09 3.79
C PRO A 179 -1.15 15.91 5.04
N MET A 180 -1.62 15.48 6.22
CA MET A 180 -1.36 16.15 7.49
C MET A 180 -0.03 15.72 8.14
N VAL A 181 0.56 14.56 7.81
CA VAL A 181 1.77 14.06 8.49
C VAL A 181 2.97 14.99 8.26
N VAL A 182 3.70 15.33 9.34
CA VAL A 182 4.84 16.25 9.31
C VAL A 182 6.17 15.53 9.09
N ASN A 183 6.36 14.36 9.69
CA ASN A 183 7.60 13.60 9.63
C ASN A 183 7.62 12.61 8.44
N ASN A 184 8.60 12.74 7.55
CA ASN A 184 8.71 11.89 6.36
C ASN A 184 9.02 10.41 6.70
N GLU A 185 9.68 10.09 7.82
CA GLU A 185 9.81 8.68 8.28
C GLU A 185 8.44 8.07 8.60
N VAL A 186 7.56 8.87 9.24
CA VAL A 186 6.19 8.45 9.58
C VAL A 186 5.35 8.34 8.31
N LEU A 187 5.47 9.30 7.39
CA LEU A 187 4.74 9.30 6.12
C LEU A 187 5.14 8.11 5.24
N GLY A 188 6.43 7.81 5.14
CA GLY A 188 6.95 6.64 4.40
C GLY A 188 6.53 5.31 5.03
N ALA A 189 6.33 5.25 6.34
CA ALA A 189 5.73 4.07 6.99
C ALA A 189 4.24 3.95 6.64
N ALA A 190 3.46 5.02 6.89
CA ALA A 190 2.01 5.08 6.65
C ALA A 190 1.64 4.77 5.20
N ALA A 191 2.42 5.25 4.22
CA ALA A 191 2.20 4.95 2.81
C ALA A 191 2.32 3.46 2.47
N GLY A 192 3.13 2.69 3.20
CA GLY A 192 3.21 1.23 2.99
C GLY A 192 2.17 0.40 3.73
N ILE A 193 1.48 0.99 4.70
CA ILE A 193 0.27 0.40 5.29
C ILE A 193 -0.88 0.70 4.32
N HIS A 194 -1.07 1.95 3.92
CA HIS A 194 -2.07 2.39 2.93
C HIS A 194 -2.16 1.53 1.65
N SER A 195 -1.03 1.10 1.07
CA SER A 195 -1.06 0.20 -0.08
C SER A 195 -1.42 -1.24 0.27
N VAL A 196 -1.16 -1.68 1.50
CA VAL A 196 -1.58 -2.99 2.03
C VAL A 196 -3.09 -2.99 2.30
N GLU A 197 -3.65 -1.97 2.96
CA GLU A 197 -5.12 -1.75 3.07
C GLU A 197 -5.79 -1.86 1.69
N ALA A 198 -5.19 -1.24 0.68
CA ALA A 198 -5.74 -1.24 -0.67
C ALA A 198 -5.69 -2.62 -1.33
N ARG A 199 -4.69 -3.44 -1.01
CA ARG A 199 -4.63 -4.85 -1.46
C ARG A 199 -5.67 -5.71 -0.75
N HIS A 200 -5.85 -5.52 0.55
CA HIS A 200 -6.88 -6.19 1.35
C HIS A 200 -8.28 -5.83 0.84
N ALA A 201 -8.57 -4.53 0.68
CA ALA A 201 -9.79 -4.02 0.08
C ALA A 201 -10.05 -4.59 -1.32
N SER A 202 -9.02 -4.74 -2.15
CA SER A 202 -9.17 -5.33 -3.49
C SER A 202 -9.60 -6.79 -3.45
N PHE A 203 -8.96 -7.59 -2.61
CA PHE A 203 -9.33 -8.99 -2.39
C PHE A 203 -10.75 -9.10 -1.82
N LEU A 204 -11.10 -8.26 -0.85
CA LEU A 204 -12.40 -8.30 -0.20
C LEU A 204 -13.54 -7.81 -1.11
N ASN A 205 -13.30 -6.81 -1.95
CA ASN A 205 -14.20 -6.46 -3.04
C ASN A 205 -14.42 -7.67 -3.97
N LEU A 206 -13.34 -8.32 -4.43
CA LEU A 206 -13.43 -9.48 -5.33
C LEU A 206 -14.29 -10.60 -4.73
N VAL A 207 -14.03 -10.99 -3.48
CA VAL A 207 -14.76 -12.11 -2.84
C VAL A 207 -16.19 -11.77 -2.44
N ASN A 208 -16.55 -10.49 -2.32
CA ASN A 208 -17.94 -10.05 -2.21
C ASN A 208 -18.65 -9.86 -3.56
N GLY A 209 -17.93 -9.98 -4.68
CA GLY A 209 -18.47 -9.81 -6.04
C GLY A 209 -18.55 -8.34 -6.51
N SER A 210 -17.86 -7.44 -5.82
CA SER A 210 -17.62 -6.05 -6.24
C SER A 210 -16.41 -5.95 -7.18
N SER A 211 -16.19 -4.79 -7.81
CA SER A 211 -14.95 -4.55 -8.55
C SER A 211 -13.74 -4.47 -7.60
N PRO A 212 -12.65 -5.24 -7.80
CA PRO A 212 -11.43 -5.17 -6.99
C PRO A 212 -10.79 -3.76 -7.00
N PHE A 213 -11.07 -2.98 -8.04
CA PHE A 213 -10.65 -1.59 -8.23
C PHE A 213 -11.84 -0.83 -8.86
N PRO A 214 -12.68 -0.18 -8.04
CA PRO A 214 -13.94 0.40 -8.52
C PRO A 214 -13.76 1.72 -9.27
N GLU A 215 -12.70 2.48 -8.99
CA GLU A 215 -12.41 3.79 -9.55
C GLU A 215 -10.94 3.87 -10.00
N ALA A 216 -10.63 4.77 -10.93
CA ALA A 216 -9.27 5.04 -11.41
C ALA A 216 -8.46 5.95 -10.48
N VAL A 217 -9.08 6.55 -9.46
CA VAL A 217 -8.41 7.28 -8.37
C VAL A 217 -9.31 7.12 -7.14
N ASP A 218 -8.82 6.51 -6.07
CA ASP A 218 -9.61 6.36 -4.84
C ASP A 218 -9.86 7.73 -4.15
N GLU A 219 -11.05 7.89 -3.57
CA GLU A 219 -11.42 9.10 -2.84
C GLU A 219 -11.01 9.05 -1.36
N ALA A 220 -10.07 9.92 -0.98
CA ALA A 220 -9.74 10.20 0.43
C ALA A 220 -10.96 10.75 1.21
N LYS A 221 -11.07 10.41 2.50
CA LYS A 221 -12.12 10.91 3.42
C LYS A 221 -11.51 11.74 4.54
N SER A 222 -12.24 12.74 5.03
CA SER A 222 -11.80 13.47 6.22
C SER A 222 -11.83 12.58 7.46
N MET A 223 -10.98 12.87 8.45
CA MET A 223 -10.99 12.17 9.75
C MET A 223 -12.39 12.15 10.37
N SER A 224 -13.17 13.22 10.23
CA SER A 224 -14.55 13.29 10.72
C SER A 224 -15.52 12.33 10.01
N GLU A 225 -15.40 12.15 8.69
CA GLU A 225 -16.24 11.21 7.93
C GLU A 225 -15.88 9.77 8.27
N VAL A 226 -14.59 9.47 8.41
CA VAL A 226 -14.12 8.15 8.84
C VAL A 226 -14.56 7.83 10.27
N LEU A 227 -14.44 8.77 11.22
CA LEU A 227 -14.91 8.56 12.59
C LEU A 227 -16.45 8.43 12.66
N GLU A 228 -17.21 9.02 11.74
CA GLU A 228 -18.66 8.80 11.61
C GLU A 228 -19.00 7.39 11.07
N ILE A 229 -18.14 6.80 10.25
CA ILE A 229 -18.27 5.42 9.77
C ILE A 229 -17.83 4.43 10.86
N ALA A 230 -16.57 4.51 11.30
CA ALA A 230 -15.97 3.64 12.32
C ALA A 230 -16.75 3.69 13.65
N GLY A 231 -17.23 4.87 14.05
CA GLY A 231 -18.02 5.08 15.26
C GLY A 231 -19.38 4.37 15.29
N GLN A 232 -19.82 3.74 14.19
CA GLN A 232 -21.01 2.90 14.18
C GLN A 232 -20.78 1.55 14.88
N PHE A 233 -19.53 1.09 14.92
CA PHE A 233 -19.11 -0.17 15.55
C PHE A 233 -18.61 0.00 16.99
N VAL A 234 -18.26 1.22 17.42
CA VAL A 234 -17.69 1.46 18.75
C VAL A 234 -18.79 1.58 19.82
N THR A 235 -18.67 0.78 20.87
CA THR A 235 -19.62 0.74 22.00
C THR A 235 -19.06 1.32 23.31
N SER A 236 -17.73 1.42 23.42
CA SER A 236 -17.03 2.11 24.51
C SER A 236 -17.07 3.65 24.38
N GLU A 237 -16.74 4.38 25.45
CA GLU A 237 -16.49 5.82 25.35
C GLU A 237 -15.17 6.09 24.60
N VAL A 238 -15.19 6.99 23.60
CA VAL A 238 -14.00 7.43 22.85
C VAL A 238 -13.63 8.84 23.28
N ASP A 239 -12.38 9.05 23.68
CA ASP A 239 -11.84 10.38 23.96
C ASP A 239 -11.37 11.06 22.67
N ALA A 240 -12.25 11.81 22.02
CA ALA A 240 -11.93 12.53 20.79
C ALA A 240 -10.80 13.57 20.92
N SER A 241 -10.41 13.95 22.15
CA SER A 241 -9.31 14.91 22.35
C SER A 241 -7.93 14.35 21.94
N VAL A 242 -7.78 13.01 21.88
CA VAL A 242 -6.52 12.38 21.44
C VAL A 242 -6.22 12.58 19.95
N TYR A 243 -7.18 13.10 19.17
CA TYR A 243 -7.05 13.42 17.75
C TYR A 243 -6.92 14.93 17.48
N GLU A 244 -7.00 15.79 18.51
CA GLU A 244 -6.97 17.25 18.32
C GLU A 244 -5.58 17.70 17.84
N LEU A 245 -5.55 18.48 16.75
CA LEU A 245 -4.34 19.06 16.18
C LEU A 245 -4.12 20.48 16.72
N GLU A 246 -2.88 20.78 17.11
CA GLU A 246 -2.51 22.10 17.65
C GLU A 246 -2.54 23.20 16.57
N ASP A 247 -3.02 24.40 16.94
CA ASP A 247 -3.14 25.57 16.04
C ASP A 247 -1.78 26.06 15.49
N ASP A 248 -0.68 25.82 16.21
CA ASP A 248 0.69 26.20 15.83
C ASP A 248 1.56 25.04 15.33
N ARG A 249 0.92 23.90 15.01
CA ARG A 249 1.54 22.72 14.43
C ARG A 249 2.39 23.06 13.19
N PRO A 250 3.61 22.51 13.05
CA PRO A 250 4.44 22.72 11.86
C PRO A 250 3.74 22.27 10.58
N ALA A 251 4.02 22.95 9.46
CA ALA A 251 3.58 22.51 8.15
C ALA A 251 4.34 21.21 7.73
N PRO A 252 3.68 20.27 7.04
CA PRO A 252 4.31 19.11 6.42
C PRO A 252 5.53 19.45 5.56
N GLN A 253 6.61 18.68 5.69
CA GLN A 253 7.86 18.88 4.94
C GLN A 253 8.12 17.73 3.95
N ARG A 254 7.12 17.45 3.11
CA ARG A 254 7.14 16.40 2.06
C ARG A 254 8.05 16.72 0.86
N LYS A 255 9.19 17.38 1.12
CA LYS A 255 10.21 17.61 0.11
C LYS A 255 11.59 17.37 0.69
N GLU A 256 12.38 16.52 0.05
CA GLU A 256 13.82 16.44 0.29
C GLU A 256 14.52 17.79 0.06
N GLU A 257 15.67 18.00 0.73
CA GLU A 257 16.53 19.18 0.53
C GLU A 257 17.33 19.10 -0.79
N ASP A 258 16.62 18.98 -1.92
CA ASP A 258 17.19 18.79 -3.24
C ASP A 258 16.62 19.78 -4.30
N ASP A 259 17.14 19.68 -5.54
CA ASP A 259 16.72 20.50 -6.68
C ASP A 259 15.52 19.92 -7.46
N THR A 260 14.96 18.75 -7.08
CA THR A 260 13.83 18.11 -7.77
C THR A 260 12.57 18.97 -7.59
N SER A 261 11.80 19.17 -8.64
CA SER A 261 10.50 19.86 -8.55
C SER A 261 9.33 18.88 -8.64
N ASP A 262 8.15 19.28 -8.18
CA ASP A 262 6.92 18.48 -8.35
C ASP A 262 6.66 18.12 -9.82
N VAL A 263 7.12 18.96 -10.77
CA VAL A 263 7.07 18.68 -12.22
C VAL A 263 8.05 17.58 -12.64
N ASP A 264 9.20 17.46 -11.99
CA ASP A 264 10.15 16.36 -12.22
C ASP A 264 9.64 15.05 -11.63
N VAL A 265 9.01 15.09 -10.44
CA VAL A 265 8.35 13.92 -9.82
C VAL A 265 7.17 13.45 -10.68
N LEU A 266 6.32 14.37 -11.13
CA LEU A 266 5.19 14.04 -12.02
C LEU A 266 5.66 13.49 -13.37
N ASN A 267 6.75 14.00 -13.96
CA ASN A 267 7.31 13.42 -15.18
C ASN A 267 7.94 12.04 -14.95
N TYR A 268 8.48 11.79 -13.75
CA TYR A 268 8.91 10.45 -13.35
C TYR A 268 7.73 9.49 -13.25
N ALA A 269 6.65 9.85 -12.55
CA ALA A 269 5.43 9.05 -12.48
C ALA A 269 4.84 8.81 -13.88
N LEU A 270 4.67 9.85 -14.69
CA LEU A 270 4.18 9.75 -16.08
C LEU A 270 5.02 8.81 -16.98
N THR A 271 6.30 8.61 -16.67
CA THR A 271 7.13 7.63 -17.40
C THR A 271 6.68 6.18 -17.13
N LEU A 272 6.15 5.91 -15.93
CA LEU A 272 5.60 4.62 -15.52
C LEU A 272 4.18 4.45 -16.06
N GLU A 273 3.30 5.45 -15.85
CA GLU A 273 1.95 5.43 -16.43
C GLU A 273 1.97 5.19 -17.95
N HIS A 274 2.94 5.76 -18.68
CA HIS A 274 3.12 5.50 -20.11
C HIS A 274 3.59 4.08 -20.44
N LEU A 275 4.38 3.45 -19.57
CA LEU A 275 4.81 2.06 -19.69
C LEU A 275 3.64 1.10 -19.43
N GLU A 276 2.89 1.31 -18.34
CA GLU A 276 1.74 0.49 -17.94
C GLU A 276 0.55 0.65 -18.90
N ASN A 277 0.16 1.88 -19.27
CA ASN A 277 -0.86 2.13 -20.29
C ASN A 277 -0.49 1.50 -21.65
N ALA A 278 0.77 1.61 -22.09
CA ALA A 278 1.21 0.97 -23.33
C ALA A 278 1.19 -0.56 -23.22
N PHE A 279 1.60 -1.11 -22.07
CA PHE A 279 1.59 -2.54 -21.79
C PHE A 279 0.19 -3.15 -21.90
N TYR A 280 -0.81 -2.58 -21.21
CA TYR A 280 -2.19 -3.08 -21.27
C TYR A 280 -2.81 -2.90 -22.65
N ARG A 281 -2.62 -1.74 -23.27
CA ARG A 281 -3.10 -1.43 -24.62
C ARG A 281 -2.56 -2.40 -25.67
N GLU A 282 -1.27 -2.73 -25.61
CA GLU A 282 -0.66 -3.72 -26.52
C GLU A 282 -1.10 -5.15 -26.18
N GLY A 283 -1.24 -5.50 -24.90
CA GLY A 283 -1.70 -6.82 -24.46
C GLY A 283 -3.13 -7.14 -24.91
N LEU A 284 -4.03 -6.16 -24.78
CA LEU A 284 -5.42 -6.24 -25.23
C LEU A 284 -5.56 -6.22 -26.77
N GLU A 285 -4.58 -5.70 -27.51
CA GLU A 285 -4.49 -5.87 -28.97
C GLU A 285 -3.89 -7.23 -29.37
N ALA A 286 -3.04 -7.82 -28.53
CA ALA A 286 -2.31 -9.06 -28.80
C ALA A 286 -3.10 -10.34 -28.48
N PHE A 287 -3.91 -10.34 -27.42
CA PHE A 287 -4.66 -11.50 -26.96
C PHE A 287 -6.17 -11.23 -26.95
N SER A 288 -6.95 -12.20 -27.42
CA SER A 288 -8.41 -12.16 -27.28
C SER A 288 -8.88 -12.58 -25.88
N ASP A 289 -10.11 -12.19 -25.52
CA ASP A 289 -10.77 -12.60 -24.27
C ASP A 289 -10.68 -14.12 -24.03
N ASP A 290 -10.85 -14.92 -25.09
CA ASP A 290 -10.75 -16.38 -25.05
C ASP A 290 -9.33 -16.86 -24.71
N GLU A 291 -8.28 -16.18 -25.18
CA GLU A 291 -6.89 -16.48 -24.85
C GLU A 291 -6.53 -16.05 -23.43
N LEU A 292 -7.06 -14.92 -22.96
CA LEU A 292 -6.90 -14.46 -21.57
C LEU A 292 -7.59 -15.40 -20.58
N MET A 293 -8.86 -15.77 -20.81
CA MET A 293 -9.63 -16.72 -19.98
C MET A 293 -8.98 -18.10 -19.88
N HIS A 294 -8.25 -18.54 -20.91
CA HIS A 294 -7.61 -19.85 -20.99
C HIS A 294 -6.08 -19.81 -20.81
N ALA A 295 -5.54 -18.75 -20.20
CA ALA A 295 -4.14 -18.68 -19.79
C ALA A 295 -3.78 -19.85 -18.85
N ASP A 296 -2.64 -20.52 -19.06
CA ASP A 296 -2.17 -21.65 -18.22
C ASP A 296 -2.05 -21.26 -16.74
N ALA A 297 -1.66 -20.01 -16.46
CA ALA A 297 -1.63 -19.41 -15.11
C ALA A 297 -2.98 -19.50 -14.38
N LEU A 298 -4.10 -19.49 -15.11
CA LEU A 298 -5.44 -19.52 -14.53
C LEU A 298 -5.99 -20.94 -14.31
N SER A 299 -5.19 -21.98 -14.54
CA SER A 299 -5.67 -23.37 -14.61
C SER A 299 -6.45 -23.87 -13.37
N GLU A 300 -6.06 -23.44 -12.17
CA GLU A 300 -6.69 -23.85 -10.89
C GLU A 300 -7.95 -23.03 -10.53
N PHE A 301 -8.19 -21.89 -11.19
CA PHE A 301 -9.37 -21.07 -10.95
C PHE A 301 -10.64 -21.65 -11.59
N SER A 302 -11.79 -21.20 -11.10
CA SER A 302 -13.10 -21.53 -11.67
C SER A 302 -13.31 -20.92 -13.06
N ASP A 303 -14.30 -21.43 -13.79
CA ASP A 303 -14.71 -20.84 -15.07
C ASP A 303 -15.35 -19.46 -14.83
N GLU A 304 -16.05 -19.28 -13.71
CA GLU A 304 -16.65 -18.02 -13.29
C GLU A 304 -15.60 -16.91 -13.05
N LEU A 305 -14.50 -17.20 -12.33
CA LEU A 305 -13.43 -16.20 -12.13
C LEU A 305 -12.70 -15.91 -13.44
N LYS A 306 -12.41 -16.93 -14.26
CA LYS A 306 -11.79 -16.73 -15.59
C LYS A 306 -12.60 -15.78 -16.46
N MET A 307 -13.92 -15.95 -16.49
CA MET A 307 -14.83 -15.07 -17.24
C MET A 307 -14.76 -13.59 -16.83
N LEU A 308 -14.28 -13.28 -15.62
CA LEU A 308 -14.09 -11.91 -15.16
C LEU A 308 -12.75 -11.30 -15.62
N VAL A 309 -11.74 -12.12 -15.95
CA VAL A 309 -10.37 -11.62 -16.21
C VAL A 309 -10.30 -10.62 -17.37
N PRO A 310 -10.90 -10.83 -18.55
CA PRO A 310 -10.81 -9.87 -19.66
C PRO A 310 -11.34 -8.47 -19.29
N ASP A 311 -12.55 -8.39 -18.72
CA ASP A 311 -13.18 -7.13 -18.30
C ASP A 311 -12.35 -6.40 -17.23
N HIS A 312 -11.71 -7.15 -16.31
CA HIS A 312 -10.82 -6.57 -15.31
C HIS A 312 -9.51 -6.03 -15.92
N ILE A 313 -8.88 -6.76 -16.86
CA ILE A 313 -7.68 -6.28 -17.55
C ILE A 313 -7.98 -5.07 -18.45
N GLU A 314 -9.16 -5.01 -19.10
CA GLU A 314 -9.63 -3.79 -19.80
C GLU A 314 -9.79 -2.62 -18.83
N THR A 315 -10.32 -2.89 -17.62
CA THR A 315 -10.51 -1.87 -16.59
C THR A 315 -9.19 -1.34 -16.05
N VAL A 316 -8.19 -2.19 -15.78
CA VAL A 316 -6.82 -1.74 -15.42
C VAL A 316 -6.25 -0.85 -16.54
N GLY A 317 -6.24 -1.31 -17.79
CA GLY A 317 -5.76 -0.49 -18.91
C GLY A 317 -6.51 0.85 -19.10
N ALA A 318 -7.77 0.92 -18.69
CA ALA A 318 -8.54 2.17 -18.67
C ALA A 318 -8.16 3.10 -17.52
N HIS A 319 -7.75 2.55 -16.37
CA HIS A 319 -7.21 3.31 -15.23
C HIS A 319 -5.85 3.92 -15.61
N GLU A 320 -4.93 3.15 -16.18
CA GLU A 320 -3.62 3.66 -16.63
C GLU A 320 -3.75 4.78 -17.67
N ALA A 321 -4.69 4.63 -18.61
CA ALA A 321 -5.01 5.69 -19.57
C ALA A 321 -5.55 6.97 -18.89
N ALA A 322 -6.29 6.84 -17.78
CA ALA A 322 -6.77 7.94 -16.97
C ALA A 322 -5.64 8.59 -16.15
N HIS A 323 -4.73 7.80 -15.55
CA HIS A 323 -3.55 8.27 -14.84
C HIS A 323 -2.65 9.11 -15.76
N VAL A 324 -2.29 8.57 -16.95
CA VAL A 324 -1.53 9.29 -17.99
C VAL A 324 -2.16 10.65 -18.30
N SER A 325 -3.50 10.70 -18.46
CA SER A 325 -4.21 11.95 -18.74
C SER A 325 -4.18 12.92 -17.55
N ALA A 326 -4.41 12.43 -16.32
CA ALA A 326 -4.47 13.24 -15.11
C ALA A 326 -3.10 13.86 -14.78
N ILE A 327 -2.03 13.08 -14.88
CA ILE A 327 -0.65 13.54 -14.64
C ILE A 327 -0.20 14.50 -15.74
N SER A 328 -0.45 14.18 -17.01
CA SER A 328 -0.14 15.08 -18.14
C SER A 328 -0.80 16.45 -18.01
N ASP A 329 -2.10 16.48 -17.68
CA ASP A 329 -2.84 17.73 -17.43
C ASP A 329 -2.28 18.50 -16.23
N THR A 330 -1.84 17.80 -15.18
CA THR A 330 -1.29 18.41 -13.96
C THR A 330 0.08 19.04 -14.21
N ILE A 331 0.97 18.36 -14.95
CA ILE A 331 2.25 18.91 -15.41
C ILE A 331 2.02 20.19 -16.22
N GLN A 332 1.05 20.20 -17.15
CA GLN A 332 0.73 21.38 -17.95
C GLN A 332 0.16 22.53 -17.09
N LYS A 333 -0.70 22.24 -16.11
CA LYS A 333 -1.23 23.25 -15.16
C LYS A 333 -0.12 23.90 -14.32
N LEU A 334 0.89 23.13 -13.94
CA LEU A 334 2.10 23.62 -13.24
C LEU A 334 3.09 24.35 -14.17
N GLY A 335 2.82 24.41 -15.48
CA GLY A 335 3.67 25.06 -16.48
C GLY A 335 4.86 24.22 -16.95
N GLY A 336 4.89 22.93 -16.60
CA GLY A 336 5.83 21.95 -17.12
C GLY A 336 5.50 21.50 -18.55
N THR A 337 6.36 20.65 -19.10
CA THR A 337 6.10 19.90 -20.34
C THR A 337 6.02 18.42 -19.94
N PRO A 338 4.91 17.71 -20.24
CA PRO A 338 4.84 16.26 -20.05
C PRO A 338 5.89 15.55 -20.90
N VAL A 339 6.50 14.50 -20.36
CA VAL A 339 7.32 13.55 -21.10
C VAL A 339 6.48 12.85 -22.17
N GLU A 340 7.09 12.50 -23.30
CA GLU A 340 6.42 11.76 -24.38
C GLU A 340 6.51 10.26 -24.12
N GLU A 341 5.49 9.50 -24.56
CA GLU A 341 5.48 8.03 -24.49
C GLU A 341 6.67 7.44 -25.26
N ALA A 342 7.40 6.51 -24.63
CA ALA A 342 8.52 5.80 -25.27
C ALA A 342 8.03 4.62 -26.14
N THR A 343 8.95 3.98 -26.87
CA THR A 343 8.65 2.70 -27.55
C THR A 343 9.13 1.52 -26.71
N TYR A 344 8.26 0.54 -26.48
CA TYR A 344 8.51 -0.58 -25.57
C TYR A 344 8.67 -1.94 -26.29
N ASP A 345 9.30 -2.91 -25.61
CA ASP A 345 9.33 -4.34 -25.94
C ASP A 345 9.16 -5.12 -24.63
N PHE A 346 7.96 -5.66 -24.41
CA PHE A 346 7.58 -6.36 -23.18
C PHE A 346 7.97 -7.85 -23.16
N GLY A 347 8.38 -8.41 -24.31
CA GLY A 347 8.94 -9.75 -24.41
C GLY A 347 8.01 -10.94 -24.08
N TYR A 348 6.71 -10.74 -23.84
CA TYR A 348 5.74 -11.82 -23.66
C TYR A 348 5.35 -12.49 -25.00
N GLU A 349 5.19 -13.81 -25.02
CA GLU A 349 4.66 -14.56 -26.19
C GLU A 349 3.29 -15.20 -25.89
N THR A 350 2.85 -15.22 -24.62
CA THR A 350 1.64 -15.92 -24.16
C THR A 350 0.83 -15.10 -23.14
N PRO A 351 -0.49 -15.38 -22.98
CA PRO A 351 -1.33 -14.74 -21.95
C PRO A 351 -0.79 -14.89 -20.52
N SER A 352 -0.15 -16.02 -20.20
CA SER A 352 0.43 -16.24 -18.87
C SER A 352 1.73 -15.45 -18.64
N GLU A 353 2.53 -15.25 -19.68
CA GLU A 353 3.69 -14.33 -19.59
C GLU A 353 3.23 -12.88 -19.49
N PHE A 354 2.16 -12.50 -20.21
CA PHE A 354 1.52 -11.20 -20.04
C PHE A 354 1.05 -10.98 -18.59
N LEU A 355 0.24 -11.88 -18.02
CA LEU A 355 -0.20 -11.77 -16.62
C LEU A 355 0.98 -11.72 -15.62
N ALA A 356 2.09 -12.40 -15.91
CA ALA A 356 3.29 -12.37 -15.07
C ALA A 356 4.07 -11.04 -15.19
N VAL A 357 4.10 -10.41 -16.37
CA VAL A 357 4.67 -9.07 -16.56
C VAL A 357 3.77 -8.01 -15.93
N ALA A 358 2.45 -8.10 -16.13
CA ALA A 358 1.44 -7.23 -15.52
C ALA A 358 1.65 -7.12 -14.00
N LYS A 359 1.63 -8.26 -13.31
CA LYS A 359 1.98 -8.35 -11.88
C LYS A 359 3.30 -7.67 -11.53
N ALA A 360 4.34 -7.80 -12.34
CA ALA A 360 5.65 -7.22 -12.06
C ALA A 360 5.68 -5.70 -12.24
N LEU A 361 4.86 -5.15 -13.15
CA LEU A 361 4.64 -3.73 -13.36
C LEU A 361 3.88 -3.13 -12.17
N GLU A 362 2.65 -3.58 -11.86
CA GLU A 362 1.86 -3.02 -10.74
C GLU A 362 2.62 -3.01 -9.40
N ASN A 363 3.29 -4.12 -9.05
CA ASN A 363 4.09 -4.18 -7.80
C ASN A 363 5.34 -3.27 -7.86
N THR A 364 5.76 -2.84 -9.04
CA THR A 364 6.77 -1.78 -9.22
C THR A 364 6.13 -0.39 -9.14
N GLY A 365 4.94 -0.17 -9.71
CA GLY A 365 4.12 1.05 -9.57
C GLY A 365 3.85 1.40 -8.10
N VAL A 366 3.29 0.48 -7.33
CA VAL A 366 3.10 0.61 -5.87
C VAL A 366 4.40 1.03 -5.16
N ALA A 367 5.49 0.31 -5.41
CA ALA A 367 6.77 0.59 -4.77
C ALA A 367 7.39 1.93 -5.23
N ALA A 368 7.08 2.39 -6.45
CA ALA A 368 7.51 3.66 -7.02
C ALA A 368 6.76 4.84 -6.42
N TYR A 369 5.43 4.75 -6.30
CA TYR A 369 4.59 5.76 -5.64
C TYR A 369 4.97 5.89 -4.16
N LYS A 370 5.05 4.77 -3.42
CA LYS A 370 5.55 4.78 -2.04
C LYS A 370 6.95 5.40 -1.95
N GLY A 371 7.85 5.04 -2.87
CA GLY A 371 9.23 5.53 -2.90
C GLY A 371 9.41 7.00 -3.30
N ALA A 372 8.32 7.71 -3.64
CA ALA A 372 8.33 9.13 -3.98
C ALA A 372 7.48 9.99 -3.01
N VAL A 373 6.89 9.40 -1.97
CA VAL A 373 5.89 10.04 -1.09
C VAL A 373 6.39 11.30 -0.38
N ASP A 374 7.70 11.39 -0.12
CA ASP A 374 8.37 12.51 0.54
C ASP A 374 9.08 13.48 -0.43
N THR A 375 8.76 13.38 -1.72
CA THR A 375 9.32 14.25 -2.79
C THR A 375 8.31 15.26 -3.35
N VAL A 376 7.03 15.19 -2.96
CA VAL A 376 5.93 16.01 -3.51
C VAL A 376 5.54 17.15 -2.57
N SER A 377 5.88 18.38 -2.97
CA SER A 377 5.63 19.59 -2.17
C SER A 377 4.16 20.01 -2.22
N ASN A 378 3.54 20.03 -3.40
CA ASN A 378 2.17 20.52 -3.61
C ASN A 378 1.11 19.57 -3.01
N ASP A 379 0.24 20.11 -2.14
CA ASP A 379 -0.82 19.34 -1.46
C ASP A 379 -1.83 18.68 -2.42
N ASP A 380 -2.26 19.38 -3.48
CA ASP A 380 -3.22 18.85 -4.45
C ASP A 380 -2.61 17.69 -5.28
N VAL A 381 -1.33 17.82 -5.64
CA VAL A 381 -0.58 16.77 -6.34
C VAL A 381 -0.38 15.56 -5.42
N PHE A 382 -0.03 15.81 -4.16
CA PHE A 382 0.19 14.78 -3.16
C PHE A 382 -1.08 13.97 -2.87
N ALA A 383 -2.22 14.65 -2.67
CA ALA A 383 -3.51 13.99 -2.47
C ALA A 383 -3.94 13.14 -3.68
N ALA A 384 -3.72 13.62 -4.91
CA ALA A 384 -4.00 12.85 -6.12
C ALA A 384 -3.09 11.62 -6.26
N ALA A 385 -1.80 11.76 -5.94
CA ALA A 385 -0.84 10.65 -5.99
C ALA A 385 -1.18 9.53 -4.97
N LEU A 386 -1.76 9.86 -3.82
CA LEU A 386 -2.25 8.86 -2.86
C LEU A 386 -3.42 8.04 -3.44
N GLY A 387 -4.39 8.70 -4.07
CA GLY A 387 -5.53 8.02 -4.68
C GLY A 387 -5.18 7.14 -5.89
N ILE A 388 -4.08 7.45 -6.60
CA ILE A 388 -3.50 6.54 -7.61
C ILE A 388 -2.78 5.39 -6.90
N HIS A 389 -1.94 5.67 -5.90
CA HIS A 389 -1.14 4.67 -5.19
C HIS A 389 -1.95 3.51 -4.57
N SER A 390 -3.18 3.75 -4.10
CA SER A 390 -4.07 2.65 -3.68
C SER A 390 -4.66 1.88 -4.85
N VAL A 391 -4.97 2.53 -5.97
CA VAL A 391 -5.46 1.87 -7.19
C VAL A 391 -4.38 0.93 -7.77
N GLU A 392 -3.13 1.38 -7.88
CA GLU A 392 -1.96 0.53 -8.18
C GLU A 392 -1.90 -0.72 -7.30
N ALA A 393 -2.16 -0.53 -6.01
CA ALA A 393 -2.08 -1.61 -5.02
C ALA A 393 -3.26 -2.59 -5.14
N ARG A 394 -4.44 -2.12 -5.53
CA ARG A 394 -5.59 -2.96 -5.89
C ARG A 394 -5.31 -3.78 -7.15
N HIS A 395 -4.78 -3.16 -8.20
CA HIS A 395 -4.34 -3.86 -9.41
C HIS A 395 -3.29 -4.92 -9.08
N ALA A 396 -2.28 -4.56 -8.29
CA ALA A 396 -1.22 -5.46 -7.84
C ALA A 396 -1.76 -6.64 -7.01
N ALA A 397 -2.80 -6.46 -6.20
CA ALA A 397 -3.45 -7.53 -5.44
C ALA A 397 -4.13 -8.54 -6.36
N PHE A 398 -4.96 -8.06 -7.29
CA PHE A 398 -5.64 -8.91 -8.26
C PHE A 398 -4.64 -9.67 -9.16
N LEU A 399 -3.59 -9.00 -9.63
CA LEU A 399 -2.59 -9.63 -10.49
C LEU A 399 -1.60 -10.53 -9.71
N ASN A 400 -1.41 -10.30 -8.41
CA ASN A 400 -0.77 -11.29 -7.53
C ASN A 400 -1.60 -12.58 -7.46
N GLU A 401 -2.92 -12.47 -7.24
CA GLU A 401 -3.85 -13.59 -7.16
C GLU A 401 -3.87 -14.41 -8.47
N LEU A 402 -4.08 -13.77 -9.63
CA LEU A 402 -4.08 -14.45 -10.94
C LEU A 402 -2.76 -15.18 -11.27
N ASN A 403 -1.68 -14.88 -10.55
CA ASN A 403 -0.37 -15.52 -10.67
C ASN A 403 -0.06 -16.50 -9.51
N MET A 404 -1.08 -16.98 -8.79
CA MET A 404 -0.97 -17.96 -7.69
C MET A 404 -0.01 -17.50 -6.58
N THR A 405 -0.14 -16.26 -6.16
CA THR A 405 0.63 -15.68 -5.04
C THR A 405 -0.24 -14.76 -4.21
N SER A 406 0.00 -14.72 -2.89
CA SER A 406 -0.73 -13.86 -1.95
C SER A 406 -0.94 -12.42 -2.49
N PRO A 407 -2.19 -11.92 -2.51
CA PRO A 407 -2.51 -10.56 -2.96
C PRO A 407 -1.74 -9.48 -2.19
N PHE A 408 -1.54 -9.72 -0.89
CA PHE A 408 -0.84 -8.87 0.09
C PHE A 408 0.30 -9.68 0.75
N PRO A 409 1.49 -9.76 0.12
CA PRO A 409 2.57 -10.63 0.59
C PRO A 409 3.31 -10.13 1.85
N LYS A 410 2.93 -8.97 2.40
CA LYS A 410 3.52 -8.31 3.57
C LYS A 410 2.51 -7.39 4.23
N ALA A 411 2.65 -7.19 5.55
CA ALA A 411 1.94 -6.15 6.31
C ALA A 411 2.38 -4.72 5.94
N VAL A 412 3.59 -4.53 5.42
CA VAL A 412 4.03 -3.21 4.94
C VAL A 412 4.75 -3.40 3.61
N ASP A 413 4.25 -2.76 2.56
CA ASP A 413 4.94 -2.75 1.26
C ASP A 413 6.26 -1.98 1.36
N GLU A 414 7.24 -2.35 0.51
CA GLU A 414 8.57 -1.71 0.53
C GLU A 414 8.70 -0.70 -0.61
N PRO A 415 9.31 0.47 -0.37
CA PRO A 415 9.58 1.45 -1.42
C PRO A 415 10.68 0.95 -2.37
N LYS A 416 10.70 1.52 -3.58
CA LYS A 416 11.87 1.50 -4.47
C LYS A 416 12.31 2.93 -4.72
N SER A 417 13.63 3.17 -4.74
CA SER A 417 14.15 4.46 -5.17
C SER A 417 13.83 4.71 -6.65
N MET A 418 13.69 5.98 -7.06
CA MET A 418 13.49 6.33 -8.47
C MET A 418 14.57 5.75 -9.40
N SER A 419 15.79 5.50 -8.90
CA SER A 419 16.85 4.83 -9.65
C SER A 419 16.58 3.34 -9.89
N GLU A 420 16.09 2.60 -8.89
CA GLU A 420 15.75 1.19 -9.03
C GLU A 420 14.55 1.00 -9.95
N VAL A 421 13.54 1.87 -9.84
CA VAL A 421 12.37 1.85 -10.72
C VAL A 421 12.78 2.17 -12.16
N LYS A 422 13.62 3.17 -12.40
CA LYS A 422 14.17 3.47 -13.74
C LYS A 422 15.03 2.32 -14.30
N GLU A 423 15.72 1.55 -13.45
CA GLU A 423 16.45 0.35 -13.88
C GLU A 423 15.50 -0.81 -14.26
N ILE A 424 14.33 -0.91 -13.63
CA ILE A 424 13.28 -1.89 -13.99
C ILE A 424 12.58 -1.45 -15.29
N ALA A 425 11.97 -0.26 -15.31
CA ALA A 425 11.26 0.28 -16.47
C ALA A 425 12.15 0.36 -17.72
N GLY A 426 13.43 0.73 -17.54
CA GLY A 426 14.42 0.80 -18.62
C GLY A 426 14.78 -0.53 -19.28
N GLN A 427 14.31 -1.68 -18.76
CA GLN A 427 14.46 -2.98 -19.44
C GLN A 427 13.52 -3.15 -20.62
N PHE A 428 12.38 -2.43 -20.61
CA PHE A 428 11.36 -2.49 -21.67
C PHE A 428 11.55 -1.40 -22.74
N ILE A 429 12.27 -0.32 -22.46
CA ILE A 429 12.42 0.82 -23.38
C ILE A 429 13.39 0.49 -24.54
N VAL A 430 12.92 0.61 -25.78
CA VAL A 430 13.68 0.35 -27.02
C VAL A 430 14.19 1.64 -27.66
N GLU A 431 13.34 2.67 -27.75
CA GLU A 431 13.67 4.02 -28.22
C GLU A 431 12.96 5.08 -27.34
N SER A 432 13.65 6.20 -27.11
CA SER A 432 13.28 7.30 -26.20
C SER A 432 13.59 8.68 -26.82
#